data_AF-R7QWA7-F1
#
_entry.id   AF-R7QWA7-F1
#
_cell.length_a   1.000
_cell.length_b   1.000
_cell.length_c   1.000
_cell.angle_alpha   90.00
_cell.angle_beta   90.00
_cell.angle_gamma   90.00
#
_symmetry.space_group_name_H-M   'P 1'
#
loop_
_entity.id
_entity.type
_entity.pdbx_description
1 polymer ?
#
loop_
_entity_poly.entity_id
_entity_poly.type
_entity_poly.pdbx_seq_one_letter_code
_entity_poly.pdbx_strand_id
1 'polypeptide(L)'
;MVALKHYKEHVKEAVAAGADVIISGAGLPMNLPELVSETCKTKIAPIVSSKRATQLILKMWDHHYKRTADFIVIEGPKAGGHLGFSDEQLKDVGAIDFDGEVQQIIACKKAYEEKFEREIPVIVAGGIYDGKDICHALELGADGVQIASRFVATKECDASEAYKQAYIQAKDEDIEIIKSPVGMPGRALRNAFLERIKGSKQSILKCYNCLEKCNPAKVPYCITKALIDAVKGDVKNGLVFCGANTGRIHEMTTVHQLMQELIAETAV
;
A
#
# COMPACT_ATOMS: atom_id res chain seq x y z
N MET A 1 -6.57 4.95 -14.70
CA MET A 1 -5.29 5.68 -14.72
C MET A 1 -4.53 5.32 -13.46
N VAL A 2 -3.27 4.93 -13.59
CA VAL A 2 -2.36 4.58 -12.47
C VAL A 2 -1.22 5.60 -12.41
N ALA A 3 -0.54 5.69 -11.26
CA ALA A 3 0.49 6.71 -11.03
C ALA A 3 1.82 6.41 -11.73
N LEU A 4 2.17 5.13 -11.89
CA LEU A 4 3.44 4.67 -12.43
C LEU A 4 3.54 4.95 -13.93
N LYS A 5 4.67 5.50 -14.36
CA LYS A 5 5.02 5.64 -15.78
C LYS A 5 5.44 4.28 -16.35
N HIS A 6 5.17 4.01 -17.62
CA HIS A 6 5.46 2.72 -18.27
C HIS A 6 4.77 1.52 -17.60
N TYR A 7 3.61 1.74 -16.98
CA TYR A 7 2.86 0.70 -16.28
C TYR A 7 2.57 -0.52 -17.16
N LYS A 8 2.22 -0.31 -18.43
CA LYS A 8 1.92 -1.39 -19.37
C LYS A 8 3.12 -2.30 -19.58
N GLU A 9 4.27 -1.70 -19.81
CA GLU A 9 5.54 -2.39 -20.03
C GLU A 9 5.94 -3.15 -18.77
N HIS A 10 5.90 -2.51 -17.59
CA HIS A 10 6.23 -3.15 -16.32
C HIS A 10 5.33 -4.36 -16.01
N VAL A 11 4.02 -4.27 -16.24
CA VAL A 11 3.11 -5.40 -16.04
C VAL A 11 3.45 -6.54 -17.00
N LYS A 12 3.64 -6.25 -18.30
CA LYS A 12 3.95 -7.28 -19.29
C LYS A 12 5.28 -7.98 -19.01
N GLU A 13 6.32 -7.24 -18.63
CA GLU A 13 7.61 -7.81 -18.26
C GLU A 13 7.52 -8.64 -16.98
N ALA A 14 6.75 -8.21 -15.97
CA ALA A 14 6.54 -8.99 -14.76
C ALA A 14 5.81 -10.33 -15.05
N VAL A 15 4.80 -10.30 -15.92
CA VAL A 15 4.11 -11.52 -16.38
C VAL A 15 5.07 -12.42 -17.16
N ALA A 16 5.87 -11.86 -18.08
CA ALA A 16 6.85 -12.60 -18.87
C ALA A 16 7.95 -13.23 -18.00
N ALA A 17 8.35 -12.56 -16.92
CA ALA A 17 9.28 -13.06 -15.91
C ALA A 17 8.67 -14.15 -15.01
N GLY A 18 7.37 -14.44 -15.15
CA GLY A 18 6.69 -15.55 -14.47
C GLY A 18 6.10 -15.19 -13.11
N ALA A 19 5.85 -13.91 -12.83
CA ALA A 19 5.19 -13.47 -11.60
C ALA A 19 3.84 -14.19 -11.39
N ASP A 20 3.58 -14.66 -10.17
CA ASP A 20 2.33 -15.36 -9.85
C ASP A 20 1.15 -14.41 -9.69
N VAL A 21 1.41 -13.14 -9.36
CA VAL A 21 0.38 -12.12 -9.17
C VAL A 21 0.87 -10.72 -9.53
N ILE A 22 -0.03 -9.92 -10.11
CA ILE A 22 0.09 -8.46 -10.23
C ILE A 22 -0.92 -7.80 -9.28
N ILE A 23 -0.42 -7.19 -8.21
CA ILE A 23 -1.22 -6.36 -7.29
C ILE A 23 -1.03 -4.90 -7.70
N SER A 24 -2.11 -4.21 -8.08
CA SER A 24 -2.03 -2.82 -8.58
C SER A 24 -2.77 -1.84 -7.68
N GLY A 25 -2.02 -0.92 -7.07
CA GLY A 25 -2.53 0.24 -6.34
C GLY A 25 -2.17 1.59 -6.99
N ALA A 26 -2.24 2.67 -6.21
CA ALA A 26 -1.92 4.04 -6.63
C ALA A 26 -2.63 4.48 -7.93
N GLY A 27 -3.96 4.30 -7.95
CA GLY A 27 -4.85 4.66 -9.05
C GLY A 27 -5.86 3.56 -9.34
N LEU A 28 -6.55 3.68 -10.48
CA LEU A 28 -7.54 2.70 -10.93
C LEU A 28 -6.98 1.90 -12.13
N PRO A 29 -6.65 0.61 -11.94
CA PRO A 29 -6.02 -0.24 -12.97
C PRO A 29 -7.02 -0.76 -14.00
N MET A 30 -7.73 0.15 -14.68
CA MET A 30 -8.85 -0.20 -15.57
C MET A 30 -8.46 -1.14 -16.70
N ASN A 31 -7.23 -1.06 -17.20
CA ASN A 31 -6.75 -1.86 -18.33
C ASN A 31 -5.91 -3.08 -17.90
N LEU A 32 -5.77 -3.37 -16.60
CA LEU A 32 -4.96 -4.50 -16.14
C LEU A 32 -5.39 -5.87 -16.72
N PRO A 33 -6.70 -6.19 -16.86
CA PRO A 33 -7.14 -7.41 -17.52
C PRO A 33 -6.62 -7.59 -18.95
N GLU A 34 -6.42 -6.50 -19.69
CA GLU A 34 -5.88 -6.52 -21.06
C GLU A 34 -4.39 -6.89 -21.09
N LEU A 35 -3.66 -6.56 -20.02
CA LEU A 35 -2.21 -6.68 -19.95
C LEU A 35 -1.75 -8.08 -19.53
N VAL A 36 -2.64 -8.85 -18.92
CA VAL A 36 -2.38 -10.20 -18.41
C VAL A 36 -3.36 -11.13 -19.10
N SER A 37 -2.90 -12.04 -19.96
CA SER A 37 -3.81 -13.01 -20.59
C SER A 37 -4.47 -13.92 -19.55
N GLU A 38 -5.73 -14.31 -19.76
CA GLU A 38 -6.38 -15.34 -18.92
C GLU A 38 -5.73 -16.72 -19.08
N THR A 39 -5.02 -16.95 -20.20
CA THR A 39 -4.23 -18.16 -20.39
C THR A 39 -2.91 -18.15 -19.62
N CYS A 40 -2.51 -17.02 -19.03
CA CYS A 40 -1.36 -16.95 -18.15
C CYS A 40 -1.77 -17.34 -16.72
N LYS A 41 -0.86 -18.02 -16.01
CA LYS A 41 -1.06 -18.36 -14.59
C LYS A 41 -1.11 -17.14 -13.66
N THR A 42 -0.67 -15.97 -14.13
CA THR A 42 -0.54 -14.76 -13.33
C THR A 42 -1.90 -14.19 -12.95
N LYS A 43 -2.14 -14.08 -11.65
CA LYS A 43 -3.35 -13.48 -11.07
C LYS A 43 -3.30 -11.94 -11.11
N ILE A 44 -4.45 -11.29 -11.11
CA ILE A 44 -4.59 -9.84 -11.03
C ILE A 44 -5.45 -9.42 -9.84
N ALA A 45 -4.98 -8.43 -9.08
CA ALA A 45 -5.69 -7.92 -7.92
C ALA A 45 -5.58 -6.39 -7.83
N PRO A 46 -6.70 -5.65 -7.72
CA PRO A 46 -6.65 -4.22 -7.41
C PRO A 46 -6.47 -3.99 -5.91
N ILE A 47 -5.75 -2.92 -5.56
CA ILE A 47 -5.84 -2.30 -4.23
C ILE A 47 -6.95 -1.25 -4.27
N VAL A 48 -7.87 -1.31 -3.31
CA VAL A 48 -9.03 -0.42 -3.19
C VAL A 48 -9.17 0.11 -1.76
N SER A 49 -9.75 1.29 -1.60
CA SER A 49 -10.06 1.88 -0.28
C SER A 49 -11.54 2.20 -0.12
N SER A 50 -12.39 1.80 -1.09
CA SER A 50 -13.84 1.97 -1.01
C SER A 50 -14.61 1.01 -1.93
N LYS A 51 -15.87 0.75 -1.56
CA LYS A 51 -16.91 0.12 -2.37
C LYS A 51 -17.07 0.83 -3.70
N ARG A 52 -17.04 2.17 -3.71
CA ARG A 52 -17.17 2.95 -4.96
C ARG A 52 -16.06 2.61 -5.95
N ALA A 53 -14.81 2.58 -5.50
CA ALA A 53 -13.68 2.21 -6.34
C ALA A 53 -13.78 0.75 -6.80
N THR A 54 -14.11 -0.15 -5.88
CA THR A 54 -14.30 -1.58 -6.16
C THR A 54 -15.36 -1.82 -7.23
N GLN A 55 -16.55 -1.28 -7.04
CA GLN A 55 -17.68 -1.41 -7.97
C GLN A 55 -17.32 -0.88 -9.35
N LEU A 56 -16.61 0.25 -9.42
CA LEU A 56 -16.20 0.83 -10.69
C LEU A 56 -15.18 -0.06 -11.42
N ILE A 57 -14.16 -0.57 -10.71
CA ILE A 57 -13.14 -1.45 -11.29
C ILE A 57 -13.78 -2.74 -11.81
N LEU A 58 -14.53 -3.45 -10.97
CA LEU A 58 -15.15 -4.73 -11.34
C LEU A 58 -16.16 -4.56 -12.48
N LYS A 59 -16.97 -3.49 -12.46
CA LYS A 59 -17.91 -3.18 -13.54
C LYS A 59 -17.18 -2.94 -14.87
N MET A 60 -16.09 -2.19 -14.84
CA MET A 60 -15.31 -1.92 -16.05
C MET A 60 -14.62 -3.18 -16.57
N TRP A 61 -14.04 -3.99 -15.68
CA TRP A 61 -13.36 -5.22 -16.05
C TRP A 61 -14.33 -6.22 -16.69
N ASP A 62 -15.51 -6.39 -16.10
CA ASP A 62 -16.59 -7.20 -16.66
C ASP A 62 -17.07 -6.65 -18.02
N HIS A 63 -17.38 -5.35 -18.09
CA HIS A 63 -17.93 -4.75 -19.29
C HIS A 63 -16.99 -4.87 -20.49
N HIS A 64 -15.71 -4.51 -20.31
CA HIS A 64 -14.75 -4.39 -21.41
C HIS A 64 -13.96 -5.66 -21.68
N TYR A 65 -13.71 -6.49 -20.66
CA TYR A 65 -12.79 -7.61 -20.77
C TYR A 65 -13.43 -8.95 -20.42
N LYS A 66 -14.70 -8.96 -19.98
CA LYS A 66 -15.40 -10.17 -19.51
C LYS A 66 -14.56 -10.93 -18.47
N ARG A 67 -13.92 -10.17 -17.58
CA ARG A 67 -13.03 -10.68 -16.54
C ARG A 67 -13.29 -9.99 -15.21
N THR A 68 -13.05 -10.69 -14.11
CA THR A 68 -13.09 -10.14 -12.74
C THR A 68 -11.72 -10.25 -12.06
N ALA A 69 -11.59 -9.71 -10.85
CA ALA A 69 -10.38 -9.82 -10.06
C ALA A 69 -10.15 -11.23 -9.52
N ASP A 70 -8.88 -11.62 -9.39
CA ASP A 70 -8.52 -12.90 -8.77
C ASP A 70 -8.57 -12.84 -7.25
N PHE A 71 -8.36 -11.66 -6.68
CA PHE A 71 -8.66 -11.27 -5.29
C PHE A 71 -8.62 -9.73 -5.18
N ILE A 72 -9.04 -9.17 -4.05
CA ILE A 72 -9.06 -7.72 -3.79
C ILE A 72 -8.25 -7.42 -2.53
N VAL A 73 -7.40 -6.39 -2.57
CA VAL A 73 -6.73 -5.88 -1.38
C VAL A 73 -7.43 -4.61 -0.93
N ILE A 74 -7.96 -4.59 0.29
CA ILE A 74 -8.60 -3.41 0.88
C ILE A 74 -7.55 -2.64 1.71
N GLU A 75 -7.16 -1.46 1.27
CA GLU A 75 -6.24 -0.59 2.01
C GLU A 75 -7.02 0.34 2.95
N GLY A 76 -6.77 0.19 4.26
CA GLY A 76 -7.34 1.01 5.32
C GLY A 76 -6.53 2.27 5.66
N PRO A 77 -7.14 3.21 6.42
CA PRO A 77 -6.56 4.53 6.68
C PRO A 77 -5.33 4.49 7.58
N LYS A 78 -5.07 3.36 8.25
CA LYS A 78 -3.88 3.11 9.09
C LYS A 78 -2.67 2.55 8.30
N ALA A 79 -2.78 2.40 6.98
CA ALA A 79 -1.69 1.98 6.09
C ALA A 79 -0.47 2.92 6.11
N GLY A 80 0.67 2.41 5.65
CA GLY A 80 1.88 3.21 5.47
C GLY A 80 2.10 3.56 4.01
N GLY A 81 2.96 4.54 3.74
CA GLY A 81 3.20 4.98 2.36
C GLY A 81 2.07 5.85 1.83
N HIS A 82 1.79 5.78 0.54
CA HIS A 82 0.69 6.54 -0.06
C HIS A 82 -0.67 6.00 0.38
N LEU A 83 -1.66 6.88 0.49
CA LEU A 83 -2.98 6.55 1.04
C LEU A 83 -4.09 6.83 0.02
N GLY A 84 -5.03 5.89 -0.12
CA GLY A 84 -6.25 6.02 -0.93
C GLY A 84 -7.35 6.92 -0.34
N PHE A 85 -7.02 7.86 0.55
CA PHE A 85 -7.95 8.70 1.32
C PHE A 85 -7.70 10.19 1.07
N SER A 86 -8.72 11.04 1.25
CA SER A 86 -8.56 12.50 1.14
C SER A 86 -7.88 13.10 2.38
N ASP A 87 -7.32 14.30 2.23
CA ASP A 87 -6.73 15.05 3.35
C ASP A 87 -7.75 15.24 4.50
N GLU A 88 -9.03 15.50 4.17
CA GLU A 88 -10.10 15.67 5.14
C GLU A 88 -10.40 14.39 5.91
N GLN A 89 -10.47 13.24 5.23
CA GLN A 89 -10.68 11.95 5.90
C GLN A 89 -9.53 11.65 6.85
N LEU A 90 -8.29 11.97 6.46
CA LEU A 90 -7.10 11.68 7.25
C LEU A 90 -6.91 12.62 8.46
N LYS A 91 -7.68 13.72 8.58
CA LYS A 91 -7.67 14.57 9.78
C LYS A 91 -8.30 13.88 10.99
N ASP A 92 -9.28 13.01 10.75
CA ASP A 92 -9.94 12.22 11.79
C ASP A 92 -10.13 10.78 11.31
N VAL A 93 -9.04 10.02 11.40
CA VAL A 93 -9.04 8.59 11.05
C VAL A 93 -10.01 7.79 11.92
N GLY A 94 -10.28 8.23 13.16
CA GLY A 94 -11.19 7.55 14.08
C GLY A 94 -12.66 7.66 13.67
N ALA A 95 -13.02 8.72 12.93
CA ALA A 95 -14.37 8.90 12.38
C ALA A 95 -14.61 8.10 11.09
N ILE A 96 -13.60 7.45 10.52
CA ILE A 96 -13.76 6.61 9.32
C ILE A 96 -14.32 5.26 9.74
N ASP A 97 -15.53 4.95 9.28
CA ASP A 97 -16.13 3.61 9.40
C ASP A 97 -15.47 2.63 8.41
N PHE A 98 -14.25 2.20 8.74
CA PHE A 98 -13.49 1.28 7.91
C PHE A 98 -14.07 -0.14 7.92
N ASP A 99 -14.59 -0.60 9.06
CA ASP A 99 -15.21 -1.91 9.21
C ASP A 99 -16.46 -2.03 8.32
N GLY A 100 -17.32 -1.01 8.33
CA GLY A 100 -18.47 -0.91 7.45
C GLY A 100 -18.05 -0.85 5.96
N GLU A 101 -16.96 -0.17 5.63
CA GLU A 101 -16.43 -0.12 4.26
C GLU A 101 -15.93 -1.52 3.80
N VAL A 102 -15.25 -2.27 4.67
CA VAL A 102 -14.80 -3.65 4.39
C VAL A 102 -16.00 -4.55 4.09
N GLN A 103 -17.02 -4.56 4.95
CA GLN A 103 -18.24 -5.36 4.76
C GLN A 103 -18.98 -4.97 3.48
N GLN A 104 -19.03 -3.67 3.16
CA GLN A 104 -19.64 -3.17 1.93
C GLN A 104 -18.89 -3.60 0.67
N ILE A 105 -17.55 -3.66 0.71
CA ILE A 105 -16.73 -4.18 -0.39
C ILE A 105 -16.96 -5.69 -0.56
N ILE A 106 -16.98 -6.45 0.54
CA ILE A 106 -17.28 -7.89 0.52
C ILE A 106 -18.67 -8.14 -0.09
N ALA A 107 -19.69 -7.38 0.31
CA ALA A 107 -21.02 -7.48 -0.29
C ALA A 107 -21.02 -7.10 -1.79
N CYS A 108 -20.21 -6.11 -2.18
CA CYS A 108 -20.12 -5.66 -3.57
C CYS A 108 -19.52 -6.70 -4.51
N LYS A 109 -18.52 -7.49 -4.07
CA LYS A 109 -17.87 -8.49 -4.93
C LYS A 109 -18.77 -9.71 -5.23
N LYS A 110 -19.75 -10.03 -4.37
CA LYS A 110 -20.60 -11.23 -4.50
C LYS A 110 -21.33 -11.33 -5.84
N ALA A 111 -21.84 -10.22 -6.37
CA ALA A 111 -22.49 -10.20 -7.67
C ALA A 111 -21.55 -10.61 -8.82
N TYR A 112 -20.24 -10.37 -8.68
CA TYR A 112 -19.23 -10.79 -9.64
C TYR A 112 -18.78 -12.23 -9.38
N GLU A 113 -18.76 -12.69 -8.13
CA GLU A 113 -18.51 -14.10 -7.82
C GLU A 113 -19.57 -15.00 -8.45
N GLU A 114 -20.85 -14.66 -8.28
CA GLU A 114 -21.98 -15.36 -8.89
C GLU A 114 -21.91 -15.34 -10.42
N LYS A 115 -21.65 -14.16 -11.00
CA LYS A 115 -21.59 -14.00 -12.46
C LYS A 115 -20.46 -14.78 -13.13
N PHE A 116 -19.29 -14.83 -12.49
CA PHE A 116 -18.10 -15.48 -13.03
C PHE A 116 -17.88 -16.88 -12.47
N GLU A 117 -18.82 -17.39 -11.67
CA GLU A 117 -18.78 -18.72 -11.03
C GLU A 117 -17.44 -18.99 -10.33
N ARG A 118 -16.93 -17.99 -9.59
CA ARG A 118 -15.64 -18.08 -8.91
C ARG A 118 -15.59 -17.23 -7.64
N GLU A 119 -14.80 -17.67 -6.68
CA GLU A 119 -14.50 -16.86 -5.49
C GLU A 119 -13.52 -15.73 -5.81
N ILE A 120 -13.68 -14.61 -5.11
CA ILE A 120 -12.80 -13.44 -5.14
C ILE A 120 -12.39 -13.16 -3.69
N PRO A 121 -11.26 -13.74 -3.21
CA PRO A 121 -10.81 -13.48 -1.84
C PRO A 121 -10.59 -12.00 -1.56
N VAL A 122 -10.78 -11.59 -0.30
CA VAL A 122 -10.59 -10.22 0.18
C VAL A 122 -9.51 -10.20 1.23
N ILE A 123 -8.46 -9.40 0.99
CA ILE A 123 -7.32 -9.25 1.88
C ILE A 123 -7.33 -7.85 2.48
N VAL A 124 -7.45 -7.72 3.80
CA VAL A 124 -7.45 -6.43 4.48
C VAL A 124 -6.03 -5.98 4.81
N ALA A 125 -5.73 -4.71 4.55
CA ALA A 125 -4.42 -4.12 4.75
C ALA A 125 -4.52 -2.79 5.50
N GLY A 126 -3.42 -2.42 6.17
CA GLY A 126 -3.27 -1.11 6.79
C GLY A 126 -3.71 -1.08 8.26
N GLY A 127 -2.73 -0.90 9.15
CA GLY A 127 -2.97 -0.91 10.60
C GLY A 127 -2.92 -2.28 11.26
N ILE A 128 -2.86 -3.38 10.50
CA ILE A 128 -2.70 -4.72 11.06
C ILE A 128 -1.31 -4.84 11.69
N TYR A 129 -1.26 -5.09 13.00
CA TYR A 129 -0.04 -5.12 13.78
C TYR A 129 0.19 -6.47 14.49
N ASP A 130 -0.84 -6.99 15.14
CA ASP A 130 -0.81 -8.23 15.96
C ASP A 130 -1.93 -9.19 15.53
N GLY A 131 -1.99 -10.36 16.15
CA GLY A 131 -3.01 -11.37 15.82
C GLY A 131 -4.44 -10.94 16.15
N LYS A 132 -4.66 -9.99 17.07
CA LYS A 132 -6.01 -9.46 17.34
C LYS A 132 -6.51 -8.65 16.16
N ASP A 133 -5.65 -7.83 15.56
CA ASP A 133 -5.99 -7.10 14.35
C ASP A 133 -6.29 -8.07 13.19
N ILE A 134 -5.59 -9.22 13.13
CA ILE A 134 -5.87 -10.28 12.15
C ILE A 134 -7.25 -10.90 12.40
N CYS A 135 -7.53 -11.34 13.63
CA CYS A 135 -8.84 -11.93 13.97
C CYS A 135 -9.97 -10.96 13.67
N HIS A 136 -9.83 -9.68 14.03
CA HIS A 136 -10.82 -8.65 13.72
C HIS A 136 -11.10 -8.55 12.22
N ALA A 137 -10.06 -8.54 11.37
CA ALA A 137 -10.25 -8.53 9.92
C ALA A 137 -10.98 -9.78 9.41
N LEU A 138 -10.67 -10.96 9.95
CA LEU A 138 -11.35 -12.21 9.61
C LEU A 138 -12.82 -12.23 10.08
N GLU A 139 -13.11 -11.68 11.27
CA GLU A 139 -14.48 -11.54 11.80
C GLU A 139 -15.36 -10.62 10.92
N LEU A 140 -14.76 -9.63 10.26
CA LEU A 140 -15.44 -8.79 9.26
C LEU A 140 -15.75 -9.56 7.96
N GLY A 141 -15.23 -10.77 7.79
CA GLY A 141 -15.40 -11.62 6.62
C GLY A 141 -14.28 -11.50 5.58
N ALA A 142 -13.11 -10.97 5.95
CA ALA A 142 -11.93 -11.04 5.10
C ALA A 142 -11.36 -12.47 5.06
N ASP A 143 -10.69 -12.81 3.97
CA ASP A 143 -10.04 -14.10 3.76
C ASP A 143 -8.57 -14.09 4.19
N GLY A 144 -8.05 -12.92 4.55
CA GLY A 144 -6.68 -12.76 5.05
C GLY A 144 -6.29 -11.29 5.24
N VAL A 145 -5.03 -11.08 5.58
CA VAL A 145 -4.45 -9.75 5.81
C VAL A 145 -3.16 -9.51 5.02
N GLN A 146 -2.84 -8.26 4.77
CA GLN A 146 -1.54 -7.82 4.26
C GLN A 146 -0.86 -6.89 5.27
N ILE A 147 0.32 -7.32 5.75
CA ILE A 147 1.11 -6.63 6.78
C ILE A 147 2.44 -6.18 6.17
N ALA A 148 2.85 -4.93 6.42
CA ALA A 148 4.08 -4.37 5.87
C ALA A 148 5.01 -3.78 6.94
N SER A 149 4.58 -2.75 7.68
CA SER A 149 5.49 -1.99 8.57
C SER A 149 6.16 -2.83 9.66
N ARG A 150 5.49 -3.89 10.16
CA ARG A 150 6.07 -4.86 11.11
C ARG A 150 7.30 -5.59 10.56
N PHE A 151 7.33 -5.84 9.25
CA PHE A 151 8.42 -6.59 8.62
C PHE A 151 9.66 -5.72 8.36
N VAL A 152 9.59 -4.39 8.51
CA VAL A 152 10.75 -3.51 8.32
C VAL A 152 11.81 -3.74 9.40
N ALA A 153 11.41 -3.91 10.66
CA ALA A 153 12.32 -4.17 11.78
C ALA A 153 12.71 -5.66 11.90
N THR A 154 12.82 -6.37 10.77
CA THR A 154 13.31 -7.75 10.73
C THR A 154 14.75 -7.83 10.26
N LYS A 155 15.48 -8.88 10.65
CA LYS A 155 16.86 -9.12 10.18
C LYS A 155 16.92 -9.30 8.67
N GLU A 156 15.91 -9.92 8.08
CA GLU A 156 15.81 -10.27 6.67
C GLU A 156 15.43 -9.08 5.77
N CYS A 157 14.85 -8.01 6.33
CA CYS A 157 14.63 -6.79 5.58
C CYS A 157 15.97 -6.19 5.12
N ASP A 158 16.08 -5.85 3.84
CA ASP A 158 17.29 -5.36 3.18
C ASP A 158 17.51 -3.84 3.32
N ALA A 159 16.58 -3.16 4.01
CA ALA A 159 16.79 -1.77 4.40
C ALA A 159 18.01 -1.66 5.32
N SER A 160 18.73 -0.54 5.23
CA SER A 160 19.86 -0.27 6.11
C SER A 160 19.47 -0.35 7.59
N GLU A 161 20.43 -0.70 8.44
CA GLU A 161 20.23 -0.70 9.89
C GLU A 161 19.74 0.65 10.41
N ALA A 162 20.21 1.77 9.84
CA ALA A 162 19.71 3.10 10.19
C ALA A 162 18.20 3.27 9.91
N TYR A 163 17.69 2.70 8.80
CA TYR A 163 16.25 2.72 8.47
C TYR A 163 15.43 1.90 9.47
N LYS A 164 15.91 0.71 9.84
CA LYS A 164 15.26 -0.13 10.86
C LYS A 164 15.27 0.52 12.24
N GLN A 165 16.40 1.13 12.62
CA GLN A 165 16.51 1.87 13.88
C GLN A 165 15.60 3.10 13.92
N ALA A 166 15.39 3.79 12.78
CA ALA A 166 14.42 4.88 12.70
C ALA A 166 12.99 4.42 13.01
N TYR A 167 12.61 3.19 12.62
CA TYR A 167 11.32 2.60 13.01
C TYR A 167 11.25 2.30 14.50
N ILE A 168 12.30 1.68 15.05
CA ILE A 168 12.35 1.27 16.47
C ILE A 168 12.33 2.47 17.42
N GLN A 169 12.95 3.58 17.02
CA GLN A 169 13.05 4.80 17.81
C GLN A 169 11.85 5.75 17.61
N ALA A 170 11.01 5.48 16.62
CA ALA A 170 9.85 6.31 16.33
C ALA A 170 8.83 6.25 17.47
N LYS A 171 8.24 7.40 17.77
CA LYS A 171 7.07 7.49 18.64
C LYS A 171 5.83 7.85 17.82
N ASP A 172 4.66 7.72 18.43
CA ASP A 172 3.40 8.04 17.76
C ASP A 172 3.35 9.50 17.30
N GLU A 173 3.95 10.43 18.07
CA GLU A 173 4.04 11.85 17.70
C GLU A 173 4.97 12.15 16.50
N ASP A 174 5.84 11.21 16.13
CA ASP A 174 6.74 11.34 14.99
C ASP A 174 6.07 10.91 13.68
N ILE A 175 4.89 10.30 13.73
CA ILE A 175 4.19 9.81 12.54
C ILE A 175 3.27 10.92 12.02
N GLU A 176 3.50 11.38 10.79
CA GLU A 176 2.68 12.43 10.18
C GLU A 176 2.16 12.07 8.77
N ILE A 177 1.02 12.67 8.43
CA ILE A 177 0.51 12.68 7.06
C ILE A 177 1.23 13.79 6.30
N ILE A 178 1.85 13.42 5.19
CA ILE A 178 2.57 14.30 4.29
C ILE A 178 1.87 14.35 2.93
N LYS A 179 2.21 15.37 2.14
CA LYS A 179 1.90 15.39 0.71
C LYS A 179 3.11 14.92 -0.10
N SER A 180 2.90 13.90 -0.92
CA SER A 180 3.86 13.48 -1.94
C SER A 180 4.12 14.62 -2.94
N PRO A 181 5.19 14.56 -3.75
CA PRO A 181 5.51 15.65 -4.68
C PRO A 181 4.43 15.88 -5.74
N VAL A 182 3.57 14.89 -5.98
CA VAL A 182 2.43 14.95 -6.93
C VAL A 182 1.08 15.17 -6.23
N GLY A 183 1.10 15.52 -4.94
CA GLY A 183 -0.09 15.95 -4.18
C GLY A 183 -0.91 14.82 -3.56
N MET A 184 -0.51 13.56 -3.72
CA MET A 184 -1.18 12.44 -3.05
C MET A 184 -0.75 12.35 -1.58
N PRO A 185 -1.67 12.09 -0.63
CA PRO A 185 -1.33 11.89 0.76
C PRO A 185 -0.45 10.65 0.95
N GLY A 186 0.42 10.71 1.95
CA GLY A 186 1.13 9.54 2.44
C GLY A 186 1.52 9.67 3.90
N ARG A 187 1.87 8.56 4.56
CA ARG A 187 2.27 8.52 5.97
C ARG A 187 3.76 8.22 6.10
N ALA A 188 4.47 9.07 6.83
CA ALA A 188 5.91 9.01 7.00
C ALA A 188 6.34 9.40 8.41
N LEU A 189 7.55 9.01 8.79
CA LEU A 189 8.22 9.50 9.99
C LEU A 189 8.74 10.91 9.75
N ARG A 190 8.40 11.83 10.65
CA ARG A 190 8.93 13.18 10.73
C ARG A 190 10.45 13.12 10.88
N ASN A 191 11.13 13.86 10.04
CA ASN A 191 12.58 14.00 10.10
C ASN A 191 13.02 15.36 9.54
N ALA A 192 14.33 15.64 9.58
CA ALA A 192 14.89 16.88 9.08
C ALA A 192 14.62 17.11 7.57
N PHE A 193 14.42 16.05 6.78
CA PHE A 193 14.03 16.17 5.39
C PHE A 193 12.63 16.76 5.22
N LEU A 194 11.64 16.20 5.91
CA LEU A 194 10.25 16.67 5.85
C LEU A 194 10.12 18.11 6.31
N GLU A 195 10.84 18.51 7.37
CA GLU A 195 10.84 19.90 7.83
C GLU A 195 11.39 20.88 6.78
N ARG A 196 12.46 20.51 6.05
CA ARG A 196 13.02 21.37 5.00
C ARG A 196 12.07 21.57 3.82
N ILE A 197 11.37 20.51 3.39
CA ILE A 197 10.51 20.58 2.20
C ILE A 197 9.17 21.28 2.47
N LYS A 198 8.77 21.47 3.73
CA LYS A 198 7.57 22.26 4.10
C LYS A 198 7.68 23.73 3.67
N GLY A 199 8.90 24.28 3.60
CA GLY A 199 9.14 25.69 3.25
C GLY A 199 10.03 25.95 2.03
N SER A 200 10.63 24.92 1.43
CA SER A 200 11.59 25.10 0.33
C SER A 200 11.55 23.96 -0.69
N LYS A 201 11.78 24.31 -1.97
CA LYS A 201 11.99 23.31 -3.01
C LYS A 201 13.43 22.84 -2.99
N GLN A 202 13.65 21.53 -3.09
CA GLN A 202 14.98 20.97 -3.31
C GLN A 202 15.28 20.85 -4.79
N SER A 203 16.52 21.15 -5.17
CA SER A 203 16.98 20.98 -6.54
C SER A 203 16.95 19.50 -6.93
N ILE A 204 16.33 19.19 -8.07
CA ILE A 204 16.26 17.84 -8.62
C ILE A 204 17.36 17.70 -9.67
N LEU A 205 18.50 17.15 -9.26
CA LEU A 205 19.66 16.93 -10.13
C LEU A 205 19.45 15.80 -11.13
N LYS A 206 18.65 14.79 -10.77
CA LYS A 206 18.33 13.63 -11.60
C LYS A 206 16.86 13.26 -11.44
N CYS A 207 16.15 13.16 -12.56
CA CYS A 207 14.80 12.61 -12.61
C CYS A 207 14.87 11.10 -12.93
N TYR A 208 14.14 10.29 -12.16
CA TYR A 208 14.01 8.85 -12.39
C TYR A 208 12.87 8.50 -13.36
N ASN A 209 12.12 9.49 -13.83
CA ASN A 209 11.03 9.32 -14.79
C ASN A 209 10.00 8.25 -14.36
N CYS A 210 9.69 8.19 -13.06
CA CYS A 210 8.95 7.11 -12.41
C CYS A 210 7.42 7.29 -12.42
N LEU A 211 6.93 8.54 -12.46
CA LEU A 211 5.50 8.84 -12.33
C LEU A 211 4.97 9.53 -13.60
N GLU A 212 3.81 9.10 -14.05
CA GLU A 212 3.17 9.56 -15.30
C GLU A 212 2.91 11.08 -15.27
N LYS A 213 2.42 11.58 -14.13
CA LYS A 213 2.00 12.98 -13.95
C LYS A 213 3.00 13.83 -13.14
N CYS A 214 4.28 13.44 -13.10
CA CYS A 214 5.30 14.21 -12.40
C CYS A 214 6.00 15.22 -13.33
N ASN A 215 6.13 16.46 -12.85
CA ASN A 215 6.95 17.48 -13.50
C ASN A 215 8.10 17.91 -12.57
N PRO A 216 9.35 17.46 -12.82
CA PRO A 216 10.51 17.78 -11.99
C PRO A 216 10.77 19.28 -11.77
N ALA A 217 10.33 20.14 -12.69
CA ALA A 217 10.50 21.59 -12.54
C ALA A 217 9.50 22.21 -11.54
N LYS A 218 8.40 21.51 -11.25
CA LYS A 218 7.30 22.05 -10.42
C LYS A 218 7.27 21.45 -9.02
N VAL A 219 7.57 20.17 -8.90
CA VAL A 219 7.46 19.41 -7.65
C VAL A 219 8.51 19.84 -6.61
N PRO A 220 8.23 19.73 -5.30
CA PRO A 220 9.13 20.23 -4.25
C PRO A 220 10.38 19.38 -4.02
N TYR A 221 10.35 18.10 -4.39
CA TYR A 221 11.46 17.16 -4.27
C TYR A 221 11.24 15.95 -5.18
N CYS A 222 12.28 15.13 -5.37
CA CYS A 222 12.16 13.84 -6.06
C CYS A 222 11.88 12.71 -5.07
N ILE A 223 10.67 12.12 -5.12
CA ILE A 223 10.27 11.05 -4.18
C ILE A 223 11.17 9.80 -4.30
N THR A 224 11.52 9.37 -5.52
CA THR A 224 12.37 8.20 -5.72
C THR A 224 13.75 8.40 -5.12
N LYS A 225 14.35 9.60 -5.26
CA LYS A 225 15.63 9.91 -4.62
C LYS A 225 15.51 9.84 -3.10
N ALA A 226 14.49 10.48 -2.53
CA ALA A 226 14.28 10.51 -1.08
C ALA A 226 14.05 9.10 -0.49
N LEU A 227 13.31 8.23 -1.18
CA LEU A 227 13.09 6.84 -0.77
C LEU A 227 14.39 6.02 -0.85
N ILE A 228 15.17 6.16 -1.94
CA ILE A 228 16.46 5.48 -2.09
C ILE A 228 17.45 5.92 -1.01
N ASP A 229 17.50 7.21 -0.70
CA ASP A 229 18.39 7.75 0.34
C ASP A 229 18.05 7.17 1.70
N ALA A 230 16.76 7.14 2.05
CA ALA A 230 16.30 6.58 3.32
C ALA A 230 16.66 5.10 3.44
N VAL A 231 16.27 4.26 2.46
CA VAL A 231 16.50 2.81 2.54
C VAL A 231 17.99 2.47 2.59
N LYS A 232 18.86 3.30 2.00
CA LYS A 232 20.32 3.16 2.05
C LYS A 232 20.98 3.75 3.31
N GLY A 233 20.22 4.35 4.20
CA GLY A 233 20.67 4.76 5.54
C GLY A 233 20.76 6.26 5.78
N ASP A 234 20.53 7.10 4.76
CA ASP A 234 20.37 8.53 4.98
C ASP A 234 18.92 8.85 5.39
N VAL A 235 18.53 8.34 6.55
CA VAL A 235 17.20 8.56 7.14
C VAL A 235 16.95 10.02 7.52
N LYS A 236 18.01 10.82 7.67
CA LYS A 236 17.91 12.25 7.99
C LYS A 236 17.51 13.07 6.76
N ASN A 237 17.97 12.68 5.57
CA ASN A 237 17.69 13.40 4.32
C ASN A 237 16.76 12.65 3.36
N GLY A 238 16.35 11.44 3.69
CA GLY A 238 15.42 10.65 2.91
C GLY A 238 13.98 10.73 3.42
N LEU A 239 13.08 10.07 2.68
CA LEU A 239 11.69 9.90 3.05
C LEU A 239 11.48 8.51 3.63
N VAL A 240 11.08 8.44 4.90
CA VAL A 240 10.82 7.17 5.61
C VAL A 240 9.32 6.97 5.71
N PHE A 241 8.74 6.27 4.73
CA PHE A 241 7.31 5.92 4.80
C PHE A 241 7.07 4.89 5.90
N CYS A 242 5.96 5.01 6.62
CA CYS A 242 5.65 4.14 7.76
C CYS A 242 4.13 4.03 8.00
N GLY A 243 3.67 2.97 8.66
CA GLY A 243 2.26 2.80 9.06
C GLY A 243 1.92 3.54 10.35
N ALA A 244 0.63 3.66 10.68
CA ALA A 244 0.18 4.36 11.89
C ALA A 244 0.69 3.73 13.19
N ASN A 245 0.89 2.41 13.20
CA ASN A 245 1.30 1.63 14.37
C ASN A 245 2.83 1.47 14.48
N THR A 246 3.61 2.31 13.79
CA THR A 246 5.07 2.17 13.78
C THR A 246 5.68 2.40 15.17
N GLY A 247 5.10 3.31 15.97
CA GLY A 247 5.56 3.61 17.32
C GLY A 247 5.41 2.46 18.33
N ARG A 248 4.73 1.37 17.96
CA ARG A 248 4.63 0.14 18.76
C ARG A 248 5.84 -0.81 18.54
N ILE A 249 6.62 -0.60 17.48
CA ILE A 249 7.77 -1.44 17.14
C ILE A 249 8.97 -0.99 17.98
N HIS A 250 9.42 -1.83 18.92
CA HIS A 250 10.45 -1.45 19.90
C HIS A 250 11.74 -2.24 19.81
N GLU A 251 11.79 -3.29 18.98
CA GLU A 251 12.97 -4.13 18.83
C GLU A 251 13.06 -4.74 17.43
N MET A 252 14.26 -5.21 17.09
CA MET A 252 14.45 -6.03 15.90
C MET A 252 14.07 -7.47 16.19
N THR A 253 13.43 -8.11 15.21
CA THR A 253 13.07 -9.54 15.27
C THR A 253 13.53 -10.26 14.00
N THR A 254 13.17 -11.53 13.85
CA THR A 254 13.29 -12.27 12.59
C THR A 254 11.93 -12.43 11.95
N VAL A 255 11.89 -12.60 10.62
CA VAL A 255 10.65 -12.97 9.92
C VAL A 255 10.02 -14.21 10.55
N HIS A 256 10.84 -15.21 10.91
CA HIS A 256 10.36 -16.43 11.55
C HIS A 256 9.62 -16.16 12.87
N GLN A 257 10.24 -15.40 13.78
CA GLN A 257 9.64 -15.08 15.07
C GLN A 257 8.40 -14.21 14.92
N LEU A 258 8.44 -13.20 14.04
CA LEU A 258 7.29 -12.35 13.76
C LEU A 258 6.11 -13.16 13.22
N MET A 259 6.35 -14.11 12.31
CA MET A 259 5.30 -14.99 11.80
C MET A 259 4.71 -15.89 12.90
N GLN A 260 5.55 -16.40 13.80
CA GLN A 260 5.07 -17.19 14.94
C GLN A 260 4.21 -16.37 15.90
N GLU A 261 4.63 -15.14 16.21
CA GLU A 261 3.88 -14.19 17.03
C GLU A 261 2.49 -13.92 16.43
N LEU A 262 2.44 -13.54 15.14
CA LEU A 262 1.19 -13.23 14.45
C LEU A 262 0.23 -14.43 14.41
N ILE A 263 0.74 -15.65 14.19
CA ILE A 263 -0.09 -16.86 14.14
C ILE A 263 -0.56 -17.27 15.54
N ALA A 264 0.33 -17.28 16.54
CA ALA A 264 -0.01 -17.72 17.89
C ALA A 264 -1.15 -16.90 18.50
N GLU A 265 -1.19 -15.60 18.20
CA GLU A 265 -2.23 -14.69 18.66
C GLU A 265 -3.56 -14.83 17.92
N THR A 266 -3.59 -15.53 16.77
CA THR A 266 -4.83 -15.85 16.03
C THR A 266 -5.51 -17.14 16.48
N ALA A 267 -4.84 -17.96 17.29
CA ALA A 267 -5.31 -19.29 17.70
C ALA A 267 -6.18 -19.29 18.97
N VAL A 268 -6.83 -18.16 19.30
CA VAL A 268 -7.62 -17.97 20.54
C VAL A 268 -9.11 -18.07 20.27
#